data_AF-A0A7S4QG41-F1
#
_entry.id   AF-A0A7S4QG41-F1
#
_cell.length_a   1.000
_cell.length_b   1.000
_cell.length_c   1.000
_cell.angle_alpha   90.00
_cell.angle_beta   90.00
_cell.angle_gamma   90.00
#
_symmetry.space_group_name_H-M   'P 1'
#
loop_
_entity.id
_entity.type
_entity.pdbx_description
1 polymer ?
#
loop_
_entity_poly.entity_id
_entity_poly.type
_entity_poly.pdbx_seq_one_letter_code
_entity_poly.pdbx_strand_id
1 'polypeptide(L)'
;EKAQAADIFAEQVGKEKANVEEESQKATIEAKKCGVIQSEVQVQRESCEEDLAKAIPLVKEAESALDVLDKKDFQELKALPKPPGGVDLVCEAAMHLQAGIDPNIEVDKKGNIKDGSWKGATKMMNNPEKFLQNLKEYKFAIDDGKVPQANVEKARKIQISMGDDFTKEGMSKKSGAAAGLCVFIINIIMYFDVVIQVEPKRQALREATETLNNANTRLAEVKALVAELESKLAKLMSEFDKAMAEKNAVMAEAEKCQTKLNMAQRLVGALAE
;
A
#
# COMPACT_ATOMS: atom_id res chain seq x y z
N GLU A 1 -12.28 -3.31 63.06
CA GLU A 1 -11.38 -2.45 62.26
C GLU A 1 -10.50 -3.24 61.29
N LYS A 2 -9.45 -3.96 61.71
CA LYS A 2 -8.56 -4.69 60.77
C LYS A 2 -9.26 -5.76 59.91
N ALA A 3 -10.28 -6.42 60.43
CA ALA A 3 -11.07 -7.39 59.66
C ALA A 3 -11.89 -6.73 58.53
N GLN A 4 -12.57 -5.62 58.82
CA GLN A 4 -13.35 -4.84 57.85
C GLN A 4 -12.45 -4.20 56.78
N ALA A 5 -11.25 -3.74 57.16
CA ALA A 5 -10.29 -3.18 56.21
C ALA A 5 -9.81 -4.23 55.18
N ALA A 6 -9.59 -5.47 55.61
CA ALA A 6 -9.21 -6.56 54.71
C ALA A 6 -10.35 -6.96 53.75
N ASP A 7 -11.61 -6.90 54.21
CA ASP A 7 -12.76 -7.25 53.37
C ASP A 7 -13.00 -6.18 52.27
N ILE A 8 -12.84 -4.89 52.61
CA ILE A 8 -12.87 -3.79 51.62
C ILE A 8 -11.74 -3.95 50.59
N PHE A 9 -10.54 -4.32 51.06
CA PHE A 9 -9.38 -4.52 50.20
C PHE A 9 -9.57 -5.72 49.25
N ALA A 10 -10.17 -6.82 49.73
CA ALA A 10 -10.52 -7.97 48.91
C ALA A 10 -11.51 -7.60 47.78
N GLU A 11 -12.51 -6.78 48.08
CA GLU A 11 -13.47 -6.30 47.08
C GLU A 11 -12.78 -5.43 46.01
N GLN A 12 -11.83 -4.59 46.41
CA GLN A 12 -11.07 -3.74 45.49
C GLN A 12 -10.15 -4.55 44.57
N VAL A 13 -9.44 -5.55 45.10
CA VAL A 13 -8.63 -6.50 44.30
C VAL A 13 -9.52 -7.27 43.32
N GLY A 14 -10.70 -7.69 43.75
CA GLY A 14 -11.67 -8.39 42.89
C GLY A 14 -12.13 -7.54 41.71
N LYS A 15 -12.44 -6.25 41.95
CA LYS A 15 -12.82 -5.29 40.89
C LYS A 15 -11.66 -5.03 39.92
N GLU A 16 -10.45 -4.80 40.43
CA GLU A 16 -9.28 -4.54 39.59
C GLU A 16 -8.93 -5.76 38.74
N LYS A 17 -9.03 -6.98 39.30
CA LYS A 17 -8.79 -8.23 38.56
C LYS A 17 -9.80 -8.43 37.44
N ALA A 18 -11.08 -8.14 37.68
CA ALA A 18 -12.11 -8.20 36.64
C ALA A 18 -11.85 -7.18 35.51
N ASN A 19 -11.38 -5.98 35.86
CA ASN A 19 -11.04 -4.93 34.90
C ASN A 19 -9.83 -5.31 34.03
N VAL A 20 -8.77 -5.87 34.62
CA VAL A 20 -7.60 -6.40 33.88
C VAL A 20 -8.03 -7.49 32.90
N GLU A 21 -8.88 -8.42 33.33
CA GLU A 21 -9.38 -9.50 32.48
C GLU A 21 -10.18 -8.96 31.29
N GLU A 22 -11.07 -7.98 31.51
CA GLU A 22 -11.85 -7.36 30.46
C GLU A 22 -10.96 -6.62 29.42
N GLU A 23 -10.00 -5.82 29.88
CA GLU A 23 -9.07 -5.10 29.00
C GLU A 23 -8.12 -6.05 28.27
N SER A 24 -7.69 -7.15 28.90
CA SER A 24 -6.87 -8.19 28.27
C SER A 24 -7.63 -8.92 27.15
N GLN A 25 -8.93 -9.17 27.36
CA GLN A 25 -9.81 -9.70 26.31
C GLN A 25 -9.97 -8.72 25.15
N LYS A 26 -10.14 -7.42 25.43
CA LYS A 26 -10.17 -6.36 24.40
C LYS A 26 -8.86 -6.32 23.60
N ALA A 27 -7.71 -6.36 24.26
CA ALA A 27 -6.39 -6.44 23.61
C ALA A 27 -6.28 -7.67 22.69
N THR A 28 -6.77 -8.83 23.14
CA THR A 28 -6.75 -10.07 22.35
C THR A 28 -7.64 -9.97 21.10
N ILE A 29 -8.84 -9.38 21.23
CA ILE A 29 -9.75 -9.15 20.10
C ILE A 29 -9.13 -8.18 19.11
N GLU A 30 -8.55 -7.08 19.59
CA GLU A 30 -7.90 -6.07 18.75
C GLU A 30 -6.67 -6.63 18.05
N ALA A 31 -5.89 -7.49 18.72
CA ALA A 31 -4.74 -8.18 18.12
C ALA A 31 -5.16 -9.08 16.96
N LYS A 32 -6.27 -9.83 17.12
CA LYS A 32 -6.82 -10.68 16.05
C LYS A 32 -7.27 -9.84 14.84
N LYS A 33 -7.95 -8.72 15.08
CA LYS A 33 -8.36 -7.80 14.00
C LYS A 33 -7.15 -7.23 13.27
N CYS A 34 -6.14 -6.76 13.99
CA CYS A 34 -4.89 -6.27 13.40
C CYS A 34 -4.22 -7.36 12.55
N GLY A 35 -4.18 -8.61 13.03
CA GLY A 35 -3.62 -9.73 12.29
C GLY A 35 -4.33 -10.02 10.97
N VAL A 36 -5.67 -9.94 10.94
CA VAL A 36 -6.46 -10.10 9.71
C VAL A 36 -6.14 -8.96 8.74
N ILE A 37 -6.21 -7.70 9.19
CA ILE A 37 -5.90 -6.53 8.36
C ILE A 37 -4.46 -6.61 7.83
N GLN A 38 -3.51 -7.04 8.65
CA GLN A 38 -2.12 -7.22 8.25
C GLN A 38 -1.98 -8.24 7.11
N SER A 39 -2.69 -9.37 7.21
CA SER A 39 -2.67 -10.40 6.16
C SER A 39 -3.28 -9.88 4.84
N GLU A 40 -4.37 -9.11 4.92
CA GLU A 40 -5.01 -8.51 3.75
C GLU A 40 -4.10 -7.47 3.07
N VAL A 41 -3.48 -6.59 3.86
CA VAL A 41 -2.49 -5.62 3.36
C VAL A 41 -1.30 -6.32 2.71
N GLN A 42 -0.83 -7.42 3.29
CA GLN A 42 0.27 -8.20 2.70
C GLN A 42 -0.11 -8.74 1.32
N VAL A 43 -1.28 -9.39 1.18
CA VAL A 43 -1.75 -9.91 -0.10
C VAL A 43 -1.92 -8.79 -1.14
N GLN A 44 -2.49 -7.66 -0.74
CA GLN A 44 -2.62 -6.49 -1.61
C GLN A 44 -1.25 -5.96 -2.04
N ARG A 45 -0.27 -5.92 -1.13
CA ARG A 45 1.09 -5.48 -1.41
C ARG A 45 1.77 -6.40 -2.42
N GLU A 46 1.70 -7.70 -2.20
CA GLU A 46 2.28 -8.71 -3.10
C GLU A 46 1.66 -8.62 -4.49
N SER A 47 0.33 -8.46 -4.59
CA SER A 47 -0.34 -8.28 -5.89
C SER A 47 0.08 -6.99 -6.61
N CYS A 48 0.27 -5.88 -5.87
CA CYS A 48 0.78 -4.63 -6.45
C CYS A 48 2.21 -4.79 -6.95
N GLU A 49 3.08 -5.41 -6.15
CA GLU A 49 4.49 -5.61 -6.47
C GLU A 49 4.66 -6.53 -7.69
N GLU A 50 3.86 -7.58 -7.81
CA GLU A 50 3.89 -8.49 -8.95
C GLU A 50 3.55 -7.79 -10.27
N ASP A 51 2.50 -6.97 -10.28
CA ASP A 51 2.11 -6.25 -11.49
C ASP A 51 3.10 -5.13 -11.83
N LEU A 52 3.65 -4.44 -10.83
CA LEU A 52 4.70 -3.44 -11.03
C LEU A 52 5.97 -4.10 -11.59
N ALA A 53 6.30 -5.31 -11.16
CA ALA A 53 7.43 -6.08 -11.71
C ALA A 53 7.25 -6.41 -13.20
N LYS A 54 6.01 -6.63 -13.67
CA LYS A 54 5.70 -6.82 -15.10
C LYS A 54 5.94 -5.53 -15.91
N ALA A 55 5.81 -4.36 -15.29
CA ALA A 55 6.02 -3.07 -15.95
C ALA A 55 7.50 -2.76 -16.23
N ILE A 56 8.41 -3.18 -15.34
CA ILE A 56 9.85 -2.90 -15.42
C ILE A 56 10.49 -3.31 -16.75
N PRO A 57 10.33 -4.57 -17.24
CA PRO A 57 10.92 -4.97 -18.50
C PRO A 57 10.34 -4.21 -19.69
N LEU A 58 9.03 -3.91 -19.67
CA LEU A 58 8.36 -3.18 -20.76
C LEU A 58 8.95 -1.77 -20.94
N VAL A 59 9.14 -1.04 -19.84
CA VAL A 59 9.77 0.29 -19.89
C VAL A 59 11.20 0.19 -20.40
N LYS A 60 11.96 -0.78 -19.89
CA LYS A 60 13.36 -0.97 -20.30
C LYS A 60 13.50 -1.29 -21.79
N GLU A 61 12.61 -2.13 -22.34
CA GLU A 61 12.59 -2.43 -23.77
C GLU A 61 12.16 -1.23 -24.60
N ALA A 62 11.18 -0.45 -24.13
CA ALA A 62 10.79 0.81 -24.78
C ALA A 62 11.94 1.83 -24.80
N GLU A 63 12.63 2.03 -23.67
CA GLU A 63 13.80 2.91 -23.56
C GLU A 63 14.94 2.44 -24.47
N SER A 64 15.26 1.14 -24.44
CA SER A 64 16.30 0.57 -25.30
C SER A 64 15.96 0.71 -26.79
N ALA A 65 14.68 0.63 -27.17
CA ALA A 65 14.25 0.87 -28.55
C ALA A 65 14.50 2.32 -28.97
N LEU A 66 14.27 3.28 -28.08
CA LEU A 66 14.51 4.70 -28.33
C LEU A 66 15.99 5.08 -28.29
N ASP A 67 16.83 4.35 -27.56
CA ASP A 67 18.27 4.63 -27.48
C ASP A 67 19.05 4.23 -28.74
N VAL A 68 18.51 3.29 -29.52
CA VAL A 68 19.05 2.93 -30.84
C VAL A 68 18.64 3.95 -31.91
N LEU A 69 17.64 4.79 -31.64
CA LEU A 69 17.17 5.83 -32.56
C LEU A 69 17.91 7.14 -32.32
N ASP A 70 18.36 7.77 -33.38
CA ASP A 70 18.98 9.09 -33.33
C ASP A 70 18.19 10.15 -34.12
N LYS A 71 18.69 11.39 -34.09
CA LYS A 71 18.06 12.49 -34.85
C LYS A 71 18.11 12.26 -36.37
N LYS A 72 19.13 11.57 -36.87
CA LYS A 72 19.38 11.37 -38.30
C LYS A 72 18.36 10.39 -38.87
N ASP A 73 18.00 9.35 -38.12
CA ASP A 73 16.96 8.39 -38.46
C ASP A 73 15.64 9.09 -38.81
N PHE A 74 15.19 10.04 -37.98
CA PHE A 74 13.97 10.80 -38.24
C PHE A 74 14.14 11.90 -39.28
N GLN A 75 15.35 12.45 -39.47
CA GLN A 75 15.66 13.38 -40.57
C GLN A 75 15.53 12.68 -41.93
N GLU A 76 16.04 11.45 -42.05
CA GLU A 76 15.92 10.64 -43.26
C GLU A 76 14.47 10.20 -43.47
N LEU A 77 13.80 9.75 -42.41
CA LEU A 77 12.41 9.31 -42.47
C LEU A 77 11.47 10.41 -42.99
N LYS A 78 11.59 11.64 -42.47
CA LYS A 78 10.72 12.76 -42.88
C LYS A 78 11.05 13.31 -44.26
N ALA A 79 12.26 13.08 -44.77
CA ALA A 79 12.68 13.56 -46.09
C ALA A 79 12.06 12.74 -47.23
N LEU A 80 11.47 11.58 -46.92
CA LEU A 80 10.81 10.72 -47.90
C LEU A 80 9.55 11.41 -48.47
N PRO A 81 9.45 11.60 -49.80
CA PRO A 81 8.26 12.18 -50.42
C PRO A 81 7.00 11.34 -50.19
N LYS A 82 7.16 10.02 -50.07
CA LYS A 82 6.10 9.05 -49.79
C LYS A 82 6.63 7.98 -48.84
N PRO A 83 5.86 7.60 -47.81
CA PRO A 83 6.28 6.57 -46.86
C PRO A 83 6.26 5.18 -47.51
N PRO A 84 7.24 4.31 -47.19
CA PRO A 84 7.14 2.89 -47.47
C PRO A 84 5.90 2.27 -46.80
N GLY A 85 5.33 1.21 -47.38
CA GLY A 85 4.04 0.69 -46.92
C GLY A 85 4.02 0.29 -45.44
N GLY A 86 3.12 0.89 -44.66
CA GLY A 86 2.96 0.65 -43.22
C GLY A 86 3.77 1.61 -42.34
N VAL A 87 4.78 2.29 -42.88
CA VAL A 87 5.54 3.31 -42.12
C VAL A 87 4.66 4.51 -41.77
N ASP A 88 3.74 4.88 -42.67
CA ASP A 88 2.69 5.87 -42.43
C ASP A 88 1.85 5.52 -41.21
N LEU A 89 1.39 4.28 -41.13
CA LEU A 89 0.55 3.79 -40.03
C LEU A 89 1.33 3.74 -38.70
N VAL A 90 2.59 3.32 -38.71
CA VAL A 90 3.45 3.35 -37.50
C VAL A 90 3.63 4.77 -36.99
N CYS A 91 3.86 5.73 -37.89
CA CYS A 91 3.94 7.14 -37.51
C CYS A 91 2.59 7.69 -37.03
N GLU A 92 1.47 7.30 -37.65
CA GLU A 92 0.13 7.67 -37.20
C GLU A 92 -0.17 7.14 -35.79
N ALA A 93 0.25 5.91 -35.47
CA ALA A 93 0.14 5.35 -34.13
C ALA A 93 0.95 6.16 -33.10
N ALA A 94 2.19 6.58 -33.45
CA ALA A 94 2.98 7.47 -32.60
C ALA A 94 2.30 8.84 -32.40
N MET A 95 1.68 9.40 -33.46
CA MET A 95 0.92 10.64 -33.38
C MET A 95 -0.29 10.52 -32.45
N HIS A 96 -1.00 9.40 -32.50
CA HIS A 96 -2.11 9.15 -31.59
C HIS A 96 -1.67 9.12 -30.14
N LEU A 97 -0.55 8.45 -29.83
CA LEU A 97 0.00 8.43 -28.47
C LEU A 97 0.32 9.83 -27.96
N GLN A 98 0.97 10.66 -28.78
CA GLN A 98 1.39 12.01 -28.41
C GLN A 98 0.29 13.09 -28.54
N ALA A 99 -0.92 12.73 -28.98
CA ALA A 99 -2.01 13.69 -29.19
C ALA A 99 -2.40 14.41 -27.89
N GLY A 100 -2.27 15.74 -27.87
CA GLY A 100 -2.55 16.56 -26.69
C GLY A 100 -1.41 16.60 -25.66
N ILE A 101 -0.30 15.91 -25.91
CA ILE A 101 0.94 15.95 -25.13
C ILE A 101 2.00 16.74 -25.89
N ASP A 102 2.20 16.41 -27.17
CA ASP A 102 3.05 17.20 -28.05
C ASP A 102 2.23 18.39 -28.61
N PRO A 103 2.62 19.64 -28.34
CA PRO A 103 1.93 20.82 -28.85
C PRO A 103 1.97 20.93 -30.39
N ASN A 104 2.87 20.22 -31.07
CA ASN A 104 2.95 20.21 -32.53
C ASN A 104 1.85 19.35 -33.19
N ILE A 105 1.18 18.49 -32.41
CA ILE A 105 0.08 17.66 -32.89
C ILE A 105 -1.23 18.41 -32.68
N GLU A 106 -1.81 18.88 -33.78
CA GLU A 106 -3.09 19.56 -33.72
C GLU A 106 -4.22 18.57 -33.42
N VAL A 107 -4.93 18.82 -32.33
CA VAL A 107 -6.10 18.03 -31.93
C VAL A 107 -7.40 18.82 -32.11
N ASP A 108 -8.49 18.11 -32.43
CA ASP A 108 -9.84 18.65 -32.46
C ASP A 108 -10.38 18.89 -31.03
N LYS A 109 -11.59 19.45 -30.91
CA LYS A 109 -12.24 19.70 -29.62
C LYS A 109 -12.54 18.41 -28.82
N LYS A 110 -12.44 17.24 -29.45
CA LYS A 110 -12.66 15.92 -28.88
C LYS A 110 -11.35 15.19 -28.58
N GLY A 111 -10.19 15.83 -28.79
CA GLY A 111 -8.87 15.25 -28.56
C GLY A 111 -8.39 14.29 -29.67
N ASN A 112 -9.03 14.26 -30.85
CA ASN A 112 -8.55 13.49 -32.00
C ASN A 112 -7.55 14.29 -32.81
N ILE A 113 -6.53 13.63 -33.37
CA ILE A 113 -5.60 14.28 -34.31
C ILE A 113 -6.37 14.81 -35.53
N LYS A 114 -6.08 16.05 -35.95
CA LYS A 114 -6.73 16.66 -37.12
C LYS A 114 -6.19 16.16 -38.45
N ASP A 115 -4.91 15.80 -38.48
CA ASP A 115 -4.20 15.33 -39.68
C ASP A 115 -3.39 14.09 -39.33
N GLY A 116 -3.96 12.90 -39.57
CA GLY A 116 -3.27 11.61 -39.44
C GLY A 116 -2.50 11.21 -40.70
N SER A 117 -2.43 12.08 -41.71
CA SER A 117 -1.72 11.75 -42.95
C SER A 117 -0.19 11.78 -42.77
N TRP A 118 0.53 11.30 -43.79
CA TRP A 118 1.99 11.45 -43.86
C TRP A 118 2.47 12.91 -43.71
N LYS A 119 1.65 13.88 -44.14
CA LYS A 119 1.95 15.30 -43.94
C LYS A 119 1.91 15.69 -42.47
N GLY A 120 0.95 15.16 -41.71
CA GLY A 120 0.89 15.31 -40.25
C GLY A 120 2.08 14.66 -39.57
N ALA A 121 2.45 13.44 -39.97
CA ALA A 121 3.59 12.71 -39.43
C ALA A 121 4.92 13.45 -39.67
N THR A 122 5.16 13.94 -40.88
CA THR A 122 6.35 14.74 -41.21
C THR A 122 6.38 16.06 -40.43
N LYS A 123 5.22 16.69 -40.19
CA LYS A 123 5.11 17.89 -39.35
C LYS A 123 5.48 17.62 -37.89
N MET A 124 5.02 16.50 -37.32
CA MET A 124 5.41 16.06 -35.97
C MET A 124 6.94 15.86 -35.88
N MET A 125 7.54 15.26 -36.92
CA MET A 125 8.99 15.06 -37.02
C MET A 125 9.78 16.29 -37.48
N ASN A 126 9.16 17.48 -37.57
CA ASN A 126 9.86 18.68 -38.05
C ASN A 126 11.09 19.01 -37.23
N ASN A 127 11.00 18.79 -35.91
CA ASN A 127 12.13 18.80 -34.98
C ASN A 127 12.40 17.38 -34.46
N PRO A 128 13.26 16.61 -35.15
CA PRO A 128 13.63 15.23 -34.78
C PRO A 128 14.12 15.06 -33.35
N GLU A 129 14.93 16.00 -32.87
CA GLU A 129 15.51 15.94 -31.52
C GLU A 129 14.42 16.11 -30.46
N LYS A 130 13.51 17.07 -30.67
CA LYS A 130 12.37 17.26 -29.77
C LYS A 130 11.38 16.10 -29.83
N PHE A 131 11.14 15.54 -31.02
CA PHE A 131 10.27 14.37 -31.17
C PHE A 131 10.81 13.16 -30.39
N LEU A 132 12.09 12.84 -30.54
CA LEU A 132 12.74 11.77 -29.78
C LEU A 132 12.71 12.04 -28.27
N GLN A 133 12.96 13.28 -27.85
CA GLN A 133 12.82 13.68 -26.45
C GLN A 133 11.40 13.42 -25.93
N ASN A 134 10.36 13.81 -26.68
CA ASN A 134 8.97 13.61 -26.29
C ASN A 134 8.61 12.12 -26.19
N LEU A 135 9.22 11.24 -27.02
CA LEU A 135 9.06 9.79 -26.89
C LEU A 135 9.72 9.25 -25.61
N LYS A 136 10.94 9.72 -25.29
CA LYS A 136 11.66 9.32 -24.06
C LYS A 136 10.93 9.81 -22.80
N GLU A 137 10.34 10.99 -22.86
CA GLU A 137 9.57 11.58 -21.76
C GLU A 137 8.14 11.03 -21.65
N TYR A 138 7.68 10.25 -22.64
CA TYR A 138 6.29 9.78 -22.71
C TYR A 138 5.88 8.93 -21.52
N LYS A 139 6.80 8.12 -20.99
CA LYS A 139 6.58 7.33 -19.77
C LYS A 139 6.12 8.21 -18.60
N PHE A 140 6.74 9.38 -18.40
CA PHE A 140 6.33 10.29 -17.32
C PHE A 140 4.92 10.85 -17.53
N ALA A 141 4.49 11.05 -18.79
CA ALA A 141 3.12 11.45 -19.07
C ALA A 141 2.10 10.35 -18.73
N ILE A 142 2.47 9.07 -18.85
CA ILE A 142 1.67 7.94 -18.40
C ILE A 142 1.60 7.94 -16.87
N ASP A 143 2.76 8.03 -16.21
CA ASP A 143 2.86 7.99 -14.74
C ASP A 143 2.09 9.14 -14.08
N ASP A 144 2.08 10.32 -14.70
CA ASP A 144 1.33 11.49 -14.26
C ASP A 144 -0.18 11.41 -14.59
N GLY A 145 -0.65 10.36 -15.26
CA GLY A 145 -2.05 10.20 -15.67
C GLY A 145 -2.51 11.21 -16.72
N LYS A 146 -1.58 11.82 -17.47
CA LYS A 146 -1.88 12.83 -18.51
C LYS A 146 -2.28 12.21 -19.85
N VAL A 147 -2.01 10.93 -20.06
CA VAL A 147 -2.31 10.21 -21.30
C VAL A 147 -3.77 9.73 -21.30
N PRO A 148 -4.61 10.21 -22.23
CA PRO A 148 -5.98 9.71 -22.37
C PRO A 148 -5.99 8.27 -22.89
N GLN A 149 -6.78 7.39 -22.28
CA GLN A 149 -6.94 6.00 -22.76
C GLN A 149 -7.37 5.92 -24.24
N ALA A 150 -8.18 6.87 -24.70
CA ALA A 150 -8.61 6.95 -26.09
C ALA A 150 -7.44 7.11 -27.10
N ASN A 151 -6.31 7.68 -26.69
CA ASN A 151 -5.12 7.82 -27.52
C ASN A 151 -4.44 6.46 -27.71
N VAL A 152 -4.26 5.73 -26.60
CA VAL A 152 -3.67 4.39 -26.57
C VAL A 152 -4.51 3.40 -27.37
N GLU A 153 -5.84 3.45 -27.22
CA GLU A 153 -6.76 2.59 -27.98
C GLU A 153 -6.70 2.83 -29.49
N LYS A 154 -6.51 4.08 -29.94
CA LYS A 154 -6.34 4.38 -31.37
C LYS A 154 -5.02 3.84 -31.90
N ALA A 155 -3.93 4.04 -31.17
CA ALA A 155 -2.63 3.46 -31.51
C ALA A 155 -2.70 1.92 -31.57
N ARG A 156 -3.37 1.29 -30.59
CA ARG A 156 -3.61 -0.15 -30.56
C ARG A 156 -4.43 -0.64 -31.74
N LYS A 157 -5.48 0.10 -32.16
CA LYS A 157 -6.25 -0.25 -33.36
C LYS A 157 -5.39 -0.31 -34.61
N ILE A 158 -4.42 0.61 -34.75
CA ILE A 158 -3.47 0.59 -35.87
C ILE A 158 -2.50 -0.59 -35.75
N GLN A 159 -1.98 -0.86 -34.56
CA GLN A 159 -1.15 -2.03 -34.31
C GLN A 159 -1.89 -3.33 -34.72
N ILE A 160 -3.14 -3.49 -34.30
CA ILE A 160 -3.96 -4.67 -34.60
C ILE A 160 -4.30 -4.74 -36.10
N SER A 161 -4.61 -3.61 -36.74
CA SER A 161 -4.96 -3.60 -38.18
C SER A 161 -3.79 -3.96 -39.07
N MET A 162 -2.57 -3.64 -38.66
CA MET A 162 -1.34 -4.04 -39.32
C MET A 162 -0.94 -5.49 -39.04
N GLY A 163 -1.42 -6.08 -37.94
CA GLY A 163 -1.14 -7.49 -37.59
C GLY A 163 0.35 -7.79 -37.54
N ASP A 164 0.78 -8.82 -38.26
CA ASP A 164 2.18 -9.29 -38.27
C ASP A 164 3.17 -8.28 -38.88
N ASP A 165 2.68 -7.27 -39.62
CA ASP A 165 3.52 -6.20 -40.15
C ASP A 165 3.94 -5.18 -39.07
N PHE A 166 3.20 -5.07 -37.95
CA PHE A 166 3.56 -4.18 -36.83
C PHE A 166 4.59 -4.85 -35.90
N THR A 167 5.74 -5.19 -36.46
CA THR A 167 6.83 -5.85 -35.76
C THR A 167 8.16 -5.21 -36.13
N LYS A 168 9.18 -5.41 -35.28
CA LYS A 168 10.54 -4.95 -35.58
C LYS A 168 11.02 -5.53 -36.90
N GLU A 169 10.78 -6.80 -37.14
CA GLU A 169 11.21 -7.55 -38.34
C GLU A 169 10.46 -7.08 -39.59
N GLY A 170 9.15 -6.85 -39.47
CA GLY A 170 8.30 -6.33 -40.55
C GLY A 170 8.72 -4.93 -41.00
N MET A 171 9.09 -4.07 -40.04
CA MET A 171 9.50 -2.69 -40.34
C MET A 171 10.98 -2.52 -40.62
N SER A 172 11.88 -3.36 -40.12
CA SER A 172 13.34 -3.21 -40.33
C SER A 172 13.74 -3.23 -41.80
N LYS A 173 12.99 -3.96 -42.64
CA LYS A 173 13.19 -3.99 -44.11
C LYS A 173 12.75 -2.71 -44.82
N LYS A 174 11.90 -1.91 -44.17
CA LYS A 174 11.25 -0.72 -44.74
C LYS A 174 11.86 0.57 -44.19
N SER A 175 12.12 0.63 -42.89
CA SER A 175 12.75 1.74 -42.19
C SER A 175 13.23 1.29 -40.82
N GLY A 176 14.52 1.51 -40.52
CA GLY A 176 15.08 1.26 -39.18
C GLY A 176 14.41 2.12 -38.11
N ALA A 177 14.12 3.38 -38.44
CA ALA A 177 13.39 4.29 -37.57
C ALA A 177 11.98 3.78 -37.23
N ALA A 178 11.25 3.29 -38.23
CA ALA A 178 9.91 2.71 -38.03
C ALA A 178 9.97 1.42 -37.20
N ALA A 179 11.02 0.61 -37.36
CA ALA A 179 11.22 -0.59 -36.56
C ALA A 179 11.42 -0.26 -35.07
N GLY A 180 12.24 0.75 -34.76
CA GLY A 180 12.39 1.22 -33.37
C GLY A 180 11.09 1.79 -32.81
N LEU A 181 10.34 2.56 -33.60
CA LEU A 181 9.02 3.06 -33.22
C LEU A 181 8.02 1.93 -32.94
N CYS A 182 8.00 0.85 -33.73
CA CYS A 182 7.13 -0.30 -33.44
C CYS A 182 7.42 -0.91 -32.07
N VAL A 183 8.70 -1.18 -31.76
CA VAL A 183 9.09 -1.75 -30.48
C VAL A 183 8.71 -0.83 -29.33
N PHE A 184 8.93 0.48 -29.49
CA PHE A 184 8.51 1.49 -28.52
C PHE A 184 6.98 1.46 -28.31
N ILE A 185 6.19 1.54 -29.39
CA ILE A 185 4.73 1.61 -29.33
C ILE A 185 4.14 0.35 -28.68
N ILE A 186 4.63 -0.84 -29.04
CA ILE A 186 4.15 -2.10 -28.44
C ILE A 186 4.38 -2.08 -26.93
N ASN A 187 5.60 -1.81 -26.51
CA ASN A 187 5.97 -1.85 -25.10
C ASN A 187 5.29 -0.74 -24.29
N ILE A 188 5.11 0.45 -24.85
CA ILE A 188 4.49 1.57 -24.15
C ILE A 188 2.97 1.40 -24.00
N ILE A 189 2.31 0.76 -24.98
CA ILE A 189 0.89 0.37 -24.89
C ILE A 189 0.74 -0.67 -23.77
N MET A 190 1.58 -1.70 -23.74
CA MET A 190 1.56 -2.71 -22.67
C MET A 190 1.87 -2.10 -21.30
N TYR A 191 2.83 -1.18 -21.23
CA TYR A 191 3.15 -0.44 -20.00
C TYR A 191 1.94 0.34 -19.48
N PHE A 192 1.25 1.07 -20.38
CA PHE A 192 0.03 1.80 -20.03
C PHE A 192 -1.06 0.89 -19.45
N ASP A 193 -1.26 -0.29 -20.04
CA ASP A 193 -2.23 -1.27 -19.52
C ASP A 193 -1.90 -1.70 -18.10
N VAL A 194 -0.61 -1.95 -17.81
CA VAL A 194 -0.16 -2.29 -16.46
C VAL A 194 -0.35 -1.11 -15.51
N VAL A 195 -0.01 0.12 -15.90
CA VAL A 195 -0.18 1.31 -15.05
C VAL A 195 -1.65 1.53 -14.67
N ILE A 196 -2.58 1.42 -15.62
CA ILE A 196 -4.02 1.52 -15.35
C ILE A 196 -4.50 0.46 -14.36
N GLN A 197 -3.93 -0.75 -14.41
CA GLN A 197 -4.28 -1.82 -13.47
C GLN A 197 -3.64 -1.62 -12.09
N VAL A 198 -2.43 -1.08 -12.03
CA VAL A 198 -1.65 -0.91 -10.80
C VAL A 198 -2.09 0.31 -9.99
N GLU A 199 -2.45 1.43 -10.62
CA GLU A 199 -2.87 2.65 -9.90
C GLU A 199 -4.02 2.45 -8.90
N PRO A 200 -5.17 1.85 -9.27
CA PRO A 200 -6.22 1.58 -8.29
C PRO A 200 -5.77 0.63 -7.18
N LYS A 201 -4.87 -0.33 -7.48
CA LYS A 201 -4.30 -1.22 -6.45
C LYS A 201 -3.36 -0.47 -5.50
N ARG A 202 -2.56 0.47 -6.00
CA ARG A 202 -1.71 1.36 -5.18
C ARG A 202 -2.53 2.21 -4.23
N GLN A 203 -3.63 2.79 -4.73
CA GLN A 203 -4.53 3.58 -3.91
C GLN A 203 -5.18 2.71 -2.82
N ALA A 204 -5.68 1.53 -3.18
CA ALA A 204 -6.24 0.58 -2.22
C ALA A 204 -5.20 0.14 -1.17
N LEU A 205 -3.97 -0.16 -1.58
CA LEU A 205 -2.86 -0.51 -0.69
C LEU A 205 -2.53 0.62 0.28
N ARG A 206 -2.56 1.88 -0.18
CA ARG A 206 -2.34 3.05 0.67
C ARG A 206 -3.40 3.17 1.76
N GLU A 207 -4.67 3.04 1.40
CA GLU A 207 -5.80 3.09 2.32
C GLU A 207 -5.77 1.92 3.32
N ALA A 208 -5.45 0.72 2.86
CA ALA A 208 -5.32 -0.46 3.71
C ALA A 208 -4.12 -0.36 4.66
N THR A 209 -3.00 0.21 4.20
CA THR A 209 -1.82 0.48 5.04
C THR A 209 -2.13 1.53 6.11
N GLU A 210 -2.87 2.57 5.78
CA GLU A 210 -3.34 3.56 6.76
C GLU A 210 -4.26 2.92 7.81
N THR A 211 -5.19 2.07 7.36
CA THR A 211 -6.06 1.30 8.25
C THR A 211 -5.26 0.39 9.20
N LEU A 212 -4.24 -0.30 8.68
CA LEU A 212 -3.35 -1.14 9.49
C LEU A 212 -2.56 -0.31 10.51
N ASN A 213 -2.06 0.86 10.14
CA ASN A 213 -1.34 1.76 11.06
C ASN A 213 -2.25 2.24 12.19
N ASN A 214 -3.49 2.60 11.88
CA ASN A 214 -4.48 3.00 12.89
C ASN A 214 -4.82 1.83 13.83
N ALA A 215 -5.03 0.63 13.28
CA ALA A 215 -5.30 -0.58 14.08
C ALA A 215 -4.13 -0.92 15.01
N ASN A 216 -2.88 -0.88 14.49
CA ASN A 216 -1.68 -1.11 15.29
C ASN A 216 -1.50 -0.06 16.40
N THR A 217 -1.85 1.20 16.13
CA THR A 217 -1.81 2.28 17.14
C THR A 217 -2.78 1.98 18.28
N ARG A 218 -4.03 1.65 17.96
CA ARG A 218 -5.04 1.26 18.95
C ARG A 218 -4.62 0.02 19.74
N LEU A 219 -4.06 -0.98 19.07
CA LEU A 219 -3.56 -2.18 19.73
C LEU A 219 -2.45 -1.86 20.73
N ALA A 220 -1.54 -0.94 20.37
CA ALA A 220 -0.47 -0.50 21.25
C ALA A 220 -1.02 0.23 22.50
N GLU A 221 -2.02 1.09 22.32
CA GLU A 221 -2.70 1.79 23.43
C GLU A 221 -3.38 0.81 24.39
N VAL A 222 -4.15 -0.15 23.90
CA VAL A 222 -4.84 -1.14 24.75
C VAL A 222 -3.83 -2.03 25.46
N LYS A 223 -2.75 -2.45 24.78
CA LYS A 223 -1.67 -3.23 25.42
C LYS A 223 -0.96 -2.43 26.53
N ALA A 224 -0.74 -1.13 26.31
CA ALA A 224 -0.15 -0.27 27.34
C ALA A 224 -1.07 -0.14 28.56
N LEU A 225 -2.38 0.02 28.34
CA LEU A 225 -3.37 0.05 29.42
C LEU A 225 -3.39 -1.26 30.21
N VAL A 226 -3.42 -2.41 29.54
CA VAL A 226 -3.37 -3.72 30.19
C VAL A 226 -2.12 -3.86 31.05
N ALA A 227 -0.94 -3.48 30.52
CA ALA A 227 0.30 -3.53 31.28
C ALA A 227 0.29 -2.62 32.52
N GLU A 228 -0.34 -1.44 32.42
CA GLU A 228 -0.51 -0.54 33.56
C GLU A 228 -1.44 -1.14 34.63
N LEU A 229 -2.59 -1.69 34.22
CA LEU A 229 -3.56 -2.31 35.13
C LEU A 229 -2.99 -3.57 35.78
N GLU A 230 -2.25 -4.40 35.04
CA GLU A 230 -1.54 -5.57 35.58
C GLU A 230 -0.50 -5.14 36.63
N SER A 231 0.22 -4.04 36.41
CA SER A 231 1.15 -3.50 37.41
C SER A 231 0.45 -3.00 38.67
N LYS A 232 -0.71 -2.33 38.52
CA LYS A 232 -1.54 -1.89 39.66
C LYS A 232 -2.09 -3.08 40.43
N LEU A 233 -2.63 -4.08 39.73
CA LEU A 233 -3.15 -5.31 40.33
C LEU A 233 -2.05 -6.05 41.10
N ALA A 234 -0.83 -6.15 40.56
CA ALA A 234 0.29 -6.79 41.26
C ALA A 234 0.65 -6.07 42.58
N LYS A 235 0.62 -4.74 42.60
CA LYS A 235 0.84 -3.95 43.82
C LYS A 235 -0.27 -4.16 44.84
N LEU A 236 -1.53 -4.07 44.40
CA LEU A 236 -2.71 -4.32 45.22
C LEU A 236 -2.69 -5.74 45.81
N MET A 237 -2.39 -6.77 45.02
CA MET A 237 -2.25 -8.14 45.52
C MET A 237 -1.16 -8.25 46.59
N SER A 238 -0.01 -7.61 46.40
CA SER A 238 1.06 -7.61 47.42
C SER A 238 0.64 -6.91 48.72
N GLU A 239 -0.09 -5.80 48.63
CA GLU A 239 -0.61 -5.07 49.79
C GLU A 239 -1.72 -5.88 50.50
N PHE A 240 -2.59 -6.54 49.74
CA PHE A 240 -3.62 -7.43 50.27
C PHE A 240 -3.02 -8.60 51.06
N ASP A 241 -2.00 -9.26 50.50
CA ASP A 241 -1.32 -10.38 51.15
C ASP A 241 -0.69 -9.96 52.48
N LYS A 242 -0.07 -8.76 52.52
CA LYS A 242 0.46 -8.18 53.76
C LYS A 242 -0.64 -7.89 54.77
N ALA A 243 -1.74 -7.24 54.35
CA ALA A 243 -2.86 -6.91 55.22
C ALA A 243 -3.54 -8.17 55.79
N MET A 244 -3.69 -9.22 54.98
CA MET A 244 -4.21 -10.51 55.41
C MET A 244 -3.28 -11.21 56.41
N ALA A 245 -1.97 -11.18 56.18
CA ALA A 245 -0.99 -11.72 57.12
C ALA A 245 -1.06 -11.00 58.48
N GLU A 246 -1.16 -9.67 58.49
CA GLU A 246 -1.33 -8.90 59.72
C GLU A 246 -2.66 -9.17 60.43
N LYS A 247 -3.78 -9.23 59.68
CA LYS A 247 -5.10 -9.59 60.24
C LYS A 247 -5.03 -10.94 60.93
N ASN A 248 -4.48 -11.94 60.26
CA ASN A 248 -4.36 -13.29 60.80
C ASN A 248 -3.46 -13.34 62.04
N ALA A 249 -2.34 -12.60 62.05
CA ALA A 249 -1.48 -12.50 63.22
C ALA A 249 -2.19 -11.87 64.43
N VAL A 250 -2.95 -10.79 64.22
CA VAL A 250 -3.71 -10.12 65.30
C VAL A 250 -4.85 -11.01 65.81
N MET A 251 -5.58 -11.70 64.92
CA MET A 251 -6.62 -12.64 65.35
C MET A 251 -6.04 -13.80 66.16
N ALA A 252 -4.90 -14.36 65.74
CA ALA A 252 -4.23 -15.44 66.47
C ALA A 252 -3.77 -14.98 67.87
N GLU A 253 -3.27 -13.75 68.00
CA GLU A 253 -2.89 -13.20 69.31
C GLU A 253 -4.12 -12.91 70.19
N ALA A 254 -5.20 -12.41 69.60
CA ALA A 254 -6.47 -12.21 70.30
C ALA A 254 -7.05 -13.54 70.82
N GLU A 255 -7.04 -14.60 70.01
CA GLU A 255 -7.46 -15.95 70.43
C GLU A 255 -6.59 -16.48 71.57
N LYS A 256 -5.26 -16.32 71.50
CA LYS A 256 -4.36 -16.70 72.60
C LYS A 256 -4.69 -15.95 73.89
N CYS A 257 -4.92 -14.64 73.80
CA CYS A 257 -5.28 -13.81 74.95
C CYS A 257 -6.64 -14.24 75.54
N GLN A 258 -7.65 -14.43 74.70
CA GLN A 258 -8.97 -14.91 75.11
C GLN A 258 -8.89 -16.28 75.81
N THR A 259 -8.08 -17.20 75.27
CA THR A 259 -7.88 -18.52 75.86
C THR A 259 -7.24 -18.42 77.25
N LYS A 260 -6.23 -17.55 77.42
CA LYS A 260 -5.62 -17.27 78.73
C LYS A 260 -6.61 -16.63 79.71
N LEU A 261 -7.42 -15.66 79.25
CA LEU A 261 -8.45 -15.02 80.05
C LEU A 261 -9.50 -16.02 80.54
N ASN A 262 -10.00 -16.88 79.65
CA ASN A 262 -10.96 -17.93 80.00
C ASN A 262 -10.36 -18.90 81.04
N MET A 263 -9.08 -19.27 80.92
CA MET A 263 -8.39 -20.08 81.94
C MET A 263 -8.30 -19.35 83.29
N ALA A 264 -7.91 -18.07 83.27
CA ALA A 264 -7.81 -17.25 84.48
C ALA A 264 -9.18 -17.05 85.16
N GLN A 265 -10.24 -16.80 84.40
CA GLN A 265 -11.61 -16.70 84.91
C GLN A 265 -12.09 -18.03 85.52
N ARG A 266 -11.77 -19.18 84.91
CA ARG A 266 -12.06 -20.49 85.50
C ARG A 266 -11.31 -20.70 86.81
N LEU A 267 -10.05 -20.28 86.91
CA LEU A 267 -9.26 -20.37 88.15
C LEU A 267 -9.83 -19.46 89.25
N VAL A 268 -10.17 -18.21 88.93
CA VAL A 268 -10.78 -17.27 89.89
C VAL A 268 -12.15 -17.78 90.36
N GLY A 269 -12.98 -18.29 89.45
CA GLY A 269 -14.26 -18.90 89.81
C GLY A 269 -14.11 -20.13 90.71
N ALA A 270 -13.10 -20.98 90.45
CA ALA A 270 -12.80 -22.14 91.27
C ALA A 270 -12.15 -21.82 92.63
N LEU A 271 -11.59 -20.62 92.82
CA LEU A 271 -11.05 -20.15 94.10
C LEU A 271 -12.06 -19.35 94.94
N ALA A 272 -13.16 -18.92 94.35
CA ALA A 272 -14.19 -18.11 95.01
C ALA A 272 -15.34 -18.93 95.62
N GLU A 273 -15.35 -20.25 95.37
CA GLU A 273 -16.12 -21.27 96.12
C GLU A 273 -15.27 -21.88 97.24
#